data_AF-A0A162VWV7-F1
#
_entry.id   AF-A0A162VWV7-F1
#
_cell.length_a   1.000
_cell.length_b   1.000
_cell.length_c   1.000
_cell.angle_alpha   90.00
_cell.angle_beta   90.00
_cell.angle_gamma   90.00
#
_symmetry.space_group_name_H-M   'P 1'
#
loop_
_entity.id
_entity.type
_entity.pdbx_description
1 polymer ?
#
loop_
_entity_poly.entity_id
_entity_poly.type
_entity_poly.pdbx_seq_one_letter_code
_entity_poly.pdbx_strand_id
1 'polypeptide(L)'
;MSGVDATMDGHMSQNGGSAMSSASFLVSPFQAFNERAQADGFMLKWWFNNTVVESSGGGMMLSDGSDAEIYETTLGIADGADACVVFINAWAGEGGDRSELANAEGDHLVNTVADNCNNTIVNVTGVYYGGPLGQSSGHAINDVLFGDVNPSGKLIHTIAKYESDYDPNTQISGESVISFPEDNYIDYKYFDQKNSTPRYEFGFGLSYTTYLFLAYTRLDTLSHVAIDGKSDVGGPPSTVASL
;
A
#
# COMPACT_ATOMS: atom_id res chain seq x y z
N MET A 1 1.95 7.32 23.11
CA MET A 1 3.21 8.00 22.72
C MET A 1 2.96 8.66 21.37
N SER A 2 2.95 9.99 21.28
CA SER A 2 3.01 10.69 19.98
C SER A 2 4.47 10.79 19.59
N GLY A 3 4.90 10.23 18.46
CA GLY A 3 6.29 10.44 18.04
C GLY A 3 6.89 9.37 17.15
N VAL A 4 6.22 9.01 16.06
CA VAL A 4 6.92 8.61 14.85
C VAL A 4 6.33 9.43 13.70
N ASP A 5 7.18 9.99 12.85
CA ASP A 5 6.71 10.68 11.65
C ASP A 5 5.84 9.71 10.84
N ALA A 6 4.78 10.21 10.20
CA ALA A 6 3.82 9.36 9.50
C ALA A 6 4.43 8.62 8.29
N THR A 7 5.63 9.03 7.89
CA THR A 7 6.43 8.55 6.78
C THR A 7 7.90 8.37 7.23
N MET A 8 8.66 7.61 6.45
CA MET A 8 10.10 7.43 6.61
C MET A 8 10.88 8.14 5.52
N ASP A 9 11.99 8.77 5.90
CA ASP A 9 12.98 9.26 4.95
C ASP A 9 13.68 8.08 4.26
N GLY A 10 13.51 8.01 2.93
CA GLY A 10 14.12 6.99 2.10
C GLY A 10 13.26 5.73 1.90
N HIS A 11 13.92 4.61 1.61
CA HIS A 11 13.24 3.36 1.26
C HIS A 11 12.87 2.55 2.50
N MET A 12 11.57 2.42 2.76
CA MET A 12 11.05 1.69 3.90
C MET A 12 11.04 0.17 3.65
N SER A 13 12.12 -0.49 4.05
CA SER A 13 12.28 -1.95 3.93
C SER A 13 11.78 -2.74 5.14
N GLN A 14 11.57 -2.08 6.28
CA GLN A 14 11.15 -2.63 7.57
C GLN A 14 10.22 -1.64 8.28
N ASN A 15 9.42 -2.13 9.23
CA ASN A 15 8.64 -1.28 10.14
C ASN A 15 9.45 -1.00 11.43
N GLY A 16 8.98 -0.07 12.26
CA GLY A 16 9.62 0.26 13.55
C GLY A 16 9.33 -0.76 14.66
N GLY A 17 10.24 -0.90 15.62
CA GLY A 17 9.99 -1.65 16.86
C GLY A 17 11.00 -2.75 17.16
N SER A 18 10.72 -3.57 18.18
CA SER A 18 11.63 -4.62 18.65
C SER A 18 11.86 -5.75 17.65
N ALA A 19 10.97 -5.90 16.67
CA ALA A 19 11.10 -6.85 15.57
C ALA A 19 12.02 -6.38 14.42
N MET A 20 12.56 -5.15 14.50
CA MET A 20 13.50 -4.66 13.51
C MET A 20 14.78 -5.50 13.48
N SER A 21 15.21 -5.87 12.27
CA SER A 21 16.44 -6.62 12.05
C SER A 21 17.47 -5.79 11.29
N SER A 22 18.75 -6.08 11.50
CA SER A 22 19.81 -5.53 10.65
C SER A 22 19.86 -6.30 9.33
N ALA A 23 19.53 -5.63 8.24
CA ALA A 23 19.65 -6.21 6.91
C ALA A 23 21.12 -6.32 6.50
N SER A 24 21.54 -7.48 5.95
CA SER A 24 22.93 -7.68 5.50
C SER A 24 23.30 -6.81 4.30
N PHE A 25 22.30 -6.40 3.54
CA PHE A 25 22.35 -5.44 2.44
C PHE A 25 20.95 -4.82 2.30
N LEU A 26 20.80 -3.78 1.49
CA LEU A 26 19.49 -3.28 1.09
C LEU A 26 19.53 -2.83 -0.36
N VAL A 27 18.69 -3.44 -1.19
CA VAL A 27 18.49 -3.01 -2.58
C VAL A 27 17.28 -2.11 -2.63
N SER A 28 17.53 -0.82 -2.80
CA SER A 28 16.48 0.18 -2.96
C SER A 28 15.84 0.10 -4.35
N PRO A 29 14.61 0.62 -4.52
CA PRO A 29 14.02 0.78 -5.84
C PRO A 29 14.93 1.56 -6.79
N PHE A 30 15.55 2.65 -6.35
CA PHE A 30 16.48 3.42 -7.19
C PHE A 30 17.62 2.54 -7.75
N GLN A 31 18.27 1.76 -6.88
CA GLN A 31 19.36 0.89 -7.31
C GLN A 31 18.86 -0.11 -8.36
N ALA A 32 17.76 -0.82 -8.08
CA ALA A 32 17.23 -1.83 -8.99
C ALA A 32 16.79 -1.21 -10.32
N PHE A 33 16.09 -0.07 -10.31
CA PHE A 33 15.69 0.64 -11.53
C PHE A 33 16.89 1.10 -12.36
N ASN A 34 17.95 1.58 -11.71
CA ASN A 34 19.16 2.00 -12.42
C ASN A 34 19.88 0.82 -13.09
N GLU A 35 19.96 -0.33 -12.40
CA GLU A 35 20.48 -1.58 -12.98
C GLU A 35 19.62 -2.04 -14.17
N ARG A 36 18.29 -1.97 -14.05
CA ARG A 36 17.36 -2.33 -15.12
C ARG A 36 17.43 -1.36 -16.31
N ALA A 37 17.57 -0.06 -16.05
CA ALA A 37 17.75 0.98 -17.06
C ALA A 37 19.01 0.72 -17.92
N GLN A 38 20.11 0.34 -17.25
CA GLN A 38 21.34 -0.03 -17.92
C GLN A 38 21.19 -1.29 -18.78
N ALA A 39 20.48 -2.30 -18.28
CA ALA A 39 20.28 -3.57 -18.97
C ALA A 39 19.37 -3.44 -20.21
N ASP A 40 18.27 -2.72 -20.07
CA ASP A 40 17.21 -2.64 -21.09
C ASP A 40 17.36 -1.43 -22.02
N GLY A 41 18.23 -0.48 -21.68
CA GLY A 41 18.56 0.66 -22.54
C GLY A 41 17.53 1.79 -22.52
N PHE A 42 16.94 2.09 -21.36
CA PHE A 42 16.07 3.26 -21.18
C PHE A 42 16.71 4.33 -20.30
N MET A 43 16.21 5.57 -20.41
CA MET A 43 16.65 6.68 -19.57
C MET A 43 15.89 6.67 -18.24
N LEU A 44 16.61 6.69 -17.13
CA LEU A 44 16.04 6.86 -15.79
C LEU A 44 16.28 8.30 -15.31
N LYS A 45 15.20 9.03 -15.04
CA LYS A 45 15.22 10.26 -14.24
C LYS A 45 14.71 9.93 -12.84
N TRP A 46 15.32 10.47 -11.79
CA TRP A 46 14.90 10.20 -10.41
C TRP A 46 14.83 11.47 -9.57
N TRP A 47 13.78 11.56 -8.75
CA TRP A 47 13.54 12.66 -7.81
C TRP A 47 13.41 12.10 -6.38
N PHE A 48 14.27 12.56 -5.46
CA PHE A 48 14.28 12.10 -4.06
C PHE A 48 13.61 13.06 -3.08
N ASN A 49 13.06 14.18 -3.57
CA ASN A 49 12.44 15.18 -2.72
C ASN A 49 10.92 14.98 -2.67
N ASN A 50 10.38 14.88 -1.46
CA ASN A 50 8.95 14.76 -1.20
C ASN A 50 8.20 16.09 -1.36
N THR A 51 8.89 17.21 -1.21
CA THR A 51 8.31 18.54 -1.43
C THR A 51 8.15 18.78 -2.93
N VAL A 52 6.91 18.98 -3.36
CA VAL A 52 6.63 19.36 -4.74
C VAL A 52 7.24 20.74 -5.00
N VAL A 53 8.22 20.78 -5.90
CA VAL A 53 8.78 22.04 -6.40
C VAL A 53 8.04 22.36 -7.69
N GLU A 54 7.01 23.20 -7.59
CA GLU A 54 6.29 23.72 -8.75
C GLU A 54 7.05 24.94 -9.30
N SER A 55 7.49 24.85 -10.55
CA SER A 55 7.85 26.04 -11.32
C SER A 55 6.93 26.15 -12.51
N SER A 56 6.45 27.37 -12.78
CA SER A 56 5.56 27.73 -13.89
C SER A 56 6.17 27.55 -15.29
N GLY A 57 7.36 26.95 -15.40
CA GLY A 57 7.98 26.52 -16.64
C GLY A 57 8.33 25.05 -16.51
N GLY A 58 7.77 24.21 -17.39
CA GLY A 58 8.21 22.84 -17.54
C GLY A 58 9.69 22.81 -17.90
N GLY A 59 10.47 22.05 -17.13
CA GLY A 59 11.91 21.90 -17.28
C GLY A 59 12.76 22.96 -16.58
N MET A 60 14.01 22.55 -16.30
CA MET A 60 15.24 23.33 -16.10
C MET A 60 15.03 24.86 -15.96
N MET A 61 14.90 25.35 -14.72
CA MET A 61 14.75 26.78 -14.44
C MET A 61 16.06 27.55 -14.65
N LEU A 62 15.99 28.78 -15.15
CA LEU A 62 17.08 29.76 -15.12
C LEU A 62 16.72 30.84 -14.08
N SER A 63 17.55 31.00 -13.05
CA SER A 63 17.43 32.09 -12.07
C SER A 63 17.68 33.47 -12.70
N ASP A 64 16.74 34.40 -12.51
CA ASP A 64 16.84 35.83 -12.84
C ASP A 64 17.75 36.57 -11.83
N GLY A 65 19.05 36.28 -11.87
CA GLY A 65 19.99 37.05 -11.06
C GLY A 65 21.37 36.44 -11.05
N SER A 66 22.27 37.01 -11.87
CA SER A 66 23.74 36.87 -11.95
C SER A 66 24.41 35.49 -11.90
N ASP A 67 23.72 34.44 -11.45
CA ASP A 67 24.14 33.06 -11.34
C ASP A 67 22.96 32.20 -11.80
N ALA A 68 22.96 31.84 -13.08
CA ALA A 68 21.95 30.98 -13.68
C ALA A 68 22.15 29.54 -13.19
N GLU A 69 21.63 29.23 -12.01
CA GLU A 69 21.58 27.86 -11.53
C GLU A 69 20.36 27.14 -12.10
N ILE A 70 20.65 26.02 -12.74
CA ILE A 70 19.67 25.13 -13.34
C ILE A 70 19.26 24.13 -12.28
N TYR A 71 17.99 24.16 -11.90
CA TYR A 71 17.42 23.21 -10.95
C TYR A 71 16.34 22.36 -11.62
N GLU A 72 16.43 21.05 -11.40
CA GLU A 72 15.37 20.09 -11.74
C GLU A 72 14.19 20.25 -10.78
N THR A 73 12.99 20.01 -11.29
CA THR A 73 11.73 20.12 -10.53
C THR A 73 10.94 18.83 -10.65
N THR A 74 9.96 18.64 -9.75
CA THR A 74 9.05 17.48 -9.81
C THR A 74 8.38 17.38 -11.19
N LEU A 75 7.97 18.52 -11.75
CA LEU A 75 7.36 18.61 -13.07
C LEU A 75 8.37 18.36 -14.20
N GLY A 76 9.59 18.88 -14.10
CA GLY A 76 10.63 18.65 -15.12
C GLY A 76 11.02 17.18 -15.28
N ILE A 77 10.95 16.41 -14.19
CA ILE A 77 11.22 14.97 -14.22
C ILE A 77 10.04 14.19 -14.80
N ALA A 78 8.81 14.56 -14.47
CA ALA A 78 7.60 13.94 -15.01
C ALA A 78 7.38 14.28 -16.50
N ASP A 79 7.77 15.48 -16.92
CA ASP A 79 7.57 15.94 -18.29
C ASP A 79 8.35 15.10 -19.32
N GLY A 80 7.63 14.71 -20.37
CA GLY A 80 8.14 13.86 -21.44
C GLY A 80 8.49 12.43 -21.04
N ALA A 81 8.16 11.97 -19.82
CA ALA A 81 8.38 10.60 -19.40
C ALA A 81 7.33 9.65 -20.02
N ASP A 82 7.77 8.47 -20.49
CA ASP A 82 6.87 7.43 -21.00
C ASP A 82 6.04 6.77 -19.87
N ALA A 83 6.61 6.73 -18.67
CA ALA A 83 5.97 6.27 -17.45
C ALA A 83 6.60 6.96 -16.22
N CYS A 84 5.78 7.27 -15.22
CA CYS A 84 6.23 7.83 -13.95
C CYS A 84 5.89 6.86 -12.82
N VAL A 85 6.88 6.53 -12.00
CA VAL A 85 6.69 5.68 -10.82
C VAL A 85 6.86 6.53 -9.57
N VAL A 86 5.79 6.64 -8.77
CA VAL A 86 5.80 7.40 -7.51
C VAL A 86 5.86 6.40 -6.36
N PHE A 87 6.88 6.53 -5.52
CA PHE A 87 7.02 5.75 -4.29
C PHE A 87 6.56 6.60 -3.10
N ILE A 88 5.54 6.12 -2.39
CA ILE A 88 5.11 6.69 -1.11
C ILE A 88 5.23 5.61 -0.03
N ASN A 89 5.41 6.03 1.22
CA ASN A 89 5.44 5.12 2.33
C ASN A 89 4.60 5.64 3.49
N ALA A 90 4.20 4.72 4.37
CA ALA A 90 3.44 5.01 5.56
C ALA A 90 4.08 4.25 6.73
N TRP A 91 4.84 4.97 7.54
CA TRP A 91 5.59 4.38 8.64
C TRP A 91 4.69 4.04 9.83
N ALA A 92 4.99 2.90 10.43
CA ALA A 92 4.37 2.40 11.65
C ALA A 92 5.42 1.64 12.44
N GLY A 93 5.27 1.60 13.77
CA GLY A 93 6.14 0.81 14.61
C GLY A 93 5.52 0.43 15.94
N GLU A 94 6.14 -0.54 16.61
CA GLU A 94 5.75 -0.94 17.95
C GLU A 94 5.74 0.26 18.92
N GLY A 95 4.72 0.31 19.78
CA GLY A 95 4.61 1.33 20.84
C GLY A 95 3.79 2.57 20.46
N GLY A 96 3.25 2.63 19.24
CA GLY A 96 2.32 3.68 18.84
C GLY A 96 1.43 3.29 17.68
N ASP A 97 0.15 3.65 17.78
CA ASP A 97 -0.78 3.60 16.67
C ASP A 97 -0.55 4.79 15.74
N ARG A 98 -0.83 4.62 14.45
CA ARG A 98 -0.81 5.74 13.49
C ARG A 98 -1.97 6.69 13.78
N SER A 99 -1.72 7.98 13.60
CA SER A 99 -2.74 9.03 13.75
C SER A 99 -3.50 9.35 12.46
N GLU A 100 -3.10 8.77 11.33
CA GLU A 100 -3.70 9.04 10.02
C GLU A 100 -3.74 7.78 9.15
N LEU A 101 -4.78 7.66 8.32
CA LEU A 101 -4.88 6.65 7.26
C LEU A 101 -4.44 7.19 5.88
N ALA A 102 -4.51 8.51 5.69
CA ALA A 102 -4.10 9.19 4.47
C ALA A 102 -3.10 10.31 4.81
N ASN A 103 -2.15 10.56 3.91
CA ASN A 103 -1.09 11.54 4.11
C ASN A 103 -1.20 12.63 3.03
N ALA A 104 -1.50 13.87 3.45
CA ALA A 104 -1.77 14.96 2.51
C ALA A 104 -0.57 15.31 1.62
N GLU A 105 0.66 15.16 2.12
CA GLU A 105 1.87 15.44 1.34
C GLU A 105 2.12 14.37 0.27
N GLY A 106 1.96 13.10 0.62
CA GLY A 106 2.03 11.98 -0.32
C GLY A 106 0.92 12.05 -1.38
N ASP A 107 -0.30 12.38 -0.97
CA ASP A 107 -1.43 12.59 -1.88
C ASP A 107 -1.14 13.76 -2.84
N HIS A 108 -0.60 14.87 -2.34
CA HIS A 108 -0.22 16.01 -3.16
C HIS A 108 0.84 15.61 -4.20
N LEU A 109 1.92 14.93 -3.80
CA LEU A 109 2.95 14.44 -4.72
C LEU A 109 2.37 13.52 -5.80
N VAL A 110 1.55 12.54 -5.42
CA VAL A 110 0.92 11.60 -6.35
C VAL A 110 0.04 12.33 -7.35
N ASN A 111 -0.82 13.24 -6.89
CA ASN A 111 -1.73 13.99 -7.75
C ASN A 111 -0.95 14.91 -8.70
N THR A 112 0.06 15.64 -8.21
CA THR A 112 0.89 16.49 -9.06
C THR A 112 1.58 15.70 -10.17
N VAL A 113 2.15 14.52 -9.87
CA VAL A 113 2.78 13.68 -10.89
C VAL A 113 1.74 13.12 -11.86
N ALA A 114 0.60 12.63 -11.36
CA ALA A 114 -0.47 12.09 -12.18
C ALA A 114 -1.06 13.13 -13.16
N ASP A 115 -1.18 14.38 -12.75
CA ASP A 115 -1.66 15.48 -13.59
C ASP A 115 -0.69 15.85 -14.72
N ASN A 116 0.60 15.46 -14.60
CA ASN A 116 1.66 15.84 -15.54
C ASN A 116 2.31 14.63 -16.24
N CYS A 117 1.87 13.41 -15.95
CA CYS A 117 2.39 12.19 -16.54
C CYS A 117 1.26 11.21 -16.86
N ASN A 118 1.02 11.01 -18.16
CA ASN A 118 -0.12 10.22 -18.67
C ASN A 118 -0.13 8.75 -18.22
N ASN A 119 1.02 8.22 -17.80
CA ASN A 119 1.16 6.85 -17.32
C ASN A 119 1.84 6.84 -15.96
N THR A 120 1.05 7.11 -14.92
CA THR A 120 1.53 7.17 -13.53
C THR A 120 1.22 5.88 -12.79
N ILE A 121 2.25 5.29 -12.19
CA ILE A 121 2.20 4.07 -11.37
C ILE A 121 2.56 4.48 -9.95
N VAL A 122 1.69 4.15 -8.99
CA VAL A 122 1.92 4.47 -7.56
C VAL A 122 2.26 3.19 -6.81
N ASN A 123 3.37 3.20 -6.09
CA ASN A 123 3.79 2.12 -5.19
C ASN A 123 3.75 2.63 -3.75
N VAL A 124 2.92 1.99 -2.91
CA VAL A 124 2.70 2.36 -1.51
C VAL A 124 3.31 1.31 -0.60
N THR A 125 4.35 1.68 0.15
CA THR A 125 4.97 0.78 1.14
C THR A 125 4.42 1.07 2.55
N GLY A 126 4.17 0.06 3.39
CA GLY A 126 3.77 0.21 4.81
C GLY A 126 2.29 0.39 5.13
N VAL A 127 1.50 0.93 4.22
CA VAL A 127 0.04 0.76 4.23
C VAL A 127 -0.34 0.15 2.90
N TYR A 128 0.02 -1.12 2.83
CA TYR A 128 -0.60 -2.10 1.97
C TYR A 128 -0.34 -2.05 0.45
N TYR A 129 0.79 -2.68 0.08
CA TYR A 129 0.82 -3.64 -1.04
C TYR A 129 1.82 -4.80 -0.82
N GLY A 130 2.27 -5.02 0.43
CA GLY A 130 3.26 -6.05 0.76
C GLY A 130 3.96 -5.89 2.12
N GLY A 131 3.53 -4.92 2.93
CA GLY A 131 4.25 -4.56 4.15
C GLY A 131 5.69 -4.11 3.85
N PRO A 132 6.58 -4.11 4.85
CA PRO A 132 7.99 -3.99 4.61
C PRO A 132 8.52 -5.19 3.80
N LEU A 133 8.98 -4.92 2.59
CA LEU A 133 9.43 -5.95 1.62
C LEU A 133 10.83 -6.53 1.93
N GLY A 134 11.47 -6.06 3.00
CA GLY A 134 12.79 -6.53 3.41
C GLY A 134 13.93 -6.08 2.49
N GLN A 135 15.06 -6.77 2.60
CA GLN A 135 16.35 -6.33 2.03
C GLN A 135 16.46 -6.34 0.50
N SER A 136 15.62 -7.11 -0.21
CA SER A 136 15.67 -7.23 -1.67
C SER A 136 14.43 -6.66 -2.36
N SER A 137 13.79 -5.69 -1.70
CA SER A 137 12.58 -5.04 -2.15
C SER A 137 12.68 -4.38 -3.53
N GLY A 138 13.82 -3.76 -3.85
CA GLY A 138 14.01 -3.11 -5.15
C GLY A 138 13.88 -4.09 -6.33
N HIS A 139 14.54 -5.25 -6.22
CA HIS A 139 14.41 -6.32 -7.22
C HIS A 139 12.98 -6.84 -7.29
N ALA A 140 12.35 -7.15 -6.16
CA ALA A 140 10.99 -7.68 -6.13
C ALA A 140 9.97 -6.72 -6.79
N ILE A 141 10.15 -5.41 -6.59
CA ILE A 141 9.32 -4.38 -7.23
C ILE A 141 9.56 -4.37 -8.74
N ASN A 142 10.82 -4.41 -9.18
CA ASN A 142 11.16 -4.45 -10.61
C ASN A 142 10.60 -5.67 -11.32
N ASP A 143 10.81 -6.86 -10.78
CA ASP A 143 10.38 -8.12 -11.39
C ASP A 143 8.87 -8.09 -11.69
N VAL A 144 8.08 -7.51 -10.78
CA VAL A 144 6.65 -7.31 -10.99
C VAL A 144 6.40 -6.20 -12.01
N LEU A 145 6.89 -4.98 -11.78
CA LEU A 145 6.57 -3.81 -12.61
C LEU A 145 6.95 -3.97 -14.09
N PHE A 146 8.05 -4.66 -14.37
CA PHE A 146 8.52 -4.94 -15.74
C PHE A 146 7.91 -6.22 -16.33
N GLY A 147 7.07 -6.94 -15.58
CA GLY A 147 6.34 -8.10 -16.09
C GLY A 147 7.13 -9.41 -16.12
N ASP A 148 8.31 -9.46 -15.49
CA ASP A 148 9.09 -10.70 -15.35
C ASP A 148 8.36 -11.71 -14.47
N VAL A 149 7.60 -11.21 -13.49
CA VAL A 149 6.75 -11.99 -12.59
C VAL A 149 5.34 -11.41 -12.54
N ASN A 150 4.34 -12.27 -12.62
CA ASN A 150 2.94 -11.88 -12.49
C ASN A 150 2.60 -11.61 -11.00
N PRO A 151 2.01 -10.43 -10.65
CA PRO A 151 1.60 -10.16 -9.28
C PRO A 151 0.53 -11.17 -8.84
N SER A 152 0.70 -11.67 -7.61
CA SER A 152 -0.17 -12.67 -7.00
C SER A 152 -0.54 -12.35 -5.55
N GLY A 153 -0.09 -11.20 -5.03
CA GLY A 153 -0.44 -10.72 -3.71
C GLY A 153 -1.94 -10.47 -3.58
N LYS A 154 -2.51 -10.87 -2.45
CA LYS A 154 -3.90 -10.62 -2.08
C LYS A 154 -3.97 -9.85 -0.77
N LEU A 155 -4.99 -9.02 -0.65
CA LEU A 155 -5.26 -8.22 0.53
C LEU A 155 -5.56 -9.15 1.75
N ILE A 156 -4.80 -9.03 2.85
CA ILE A 156 -5.00 -9.67 4.16
C ILE A 156 -5.89 -8.87 5.16
N HIS A 157 -6.47 -7.76 4.74
CA HIS A 157 -7.36 -6.82 5.42
C HIS A 157 -8.14 -5.98 4.39
N THR A 158 -9.21 -5.33 4.83
CA THR A 158 -10.10 -4.53 3.98
C THR A 158 -9.60 -3.08 3.87
N ILE A 159 -9.61 -2.49 2.67
CA ILE A 159 -9.35 -1.05 2.47
C ILE A 159 -10.68 -0.32 2.30
N ALA A 160 -11.01 0.53 3.26
CA ALA A 160 -12.20 1.38 3.22
C ALA A 160 -12.12 2.48 2.14
N LYS A 161 -13.27 3.04 1.75
CA LYS A 161 -13.29 4.24 0.89
C LYS A 161 -12.98 5.48 1.70
N TYR A 162 -13.54 5.53 2.90
CA TYR A 162 -13.36 6.58 3.89
C TYR A 162 -13.01 5.96 5.24
N GLU A 163 -12.22 6.66 6.05
CA GLU A 163 -11.90 6.23 7.42
C GLU A 163 -13.16 5.96 8.25
N SER A 164 -14.21 6.77 8.04
CA SER A 164 -15.52 6.62 8.70
C SER A 164 -16.27 5.34 8.33
N ASP A 165 -15.83 4.57 7.33
CA ASP A 165 -16.46 3.29 6.99
C ASP A 165 -15.98 2.14 7.87
N TYR A 166 -14.86 2.31 8.61
CA TYR A 166 -14.47 1.37 9.67
C TYR A 166 -15.37 1.52 10.90
N ASP A 167 -15.33 0.54 11.80
CA ASP A 167 -16.17 0.58 13.01
C ASP A 167 -15.82 1.82 13.86
N PRO A 168 -16.74 2.77 14.08
CA PRO A 168 -16.50 3.92 14.95
C PRO A 168 -16.27 3.51 16.41
N ASN A 169 -16.59 2.27 16.78
CA ASN A 169 -16.32 1.73 18.11
C ASN A 169 -14.92 1.11 18.23
N THR A 170 -14.11 1.12 17.15
CA THR A 170 -12.71 0.67 17.19
C THR A 170 -11.98 1.45 18.28
N GLN A 171 -11.57 0.75 19.34
CA GLN A 171 -11.01 1.39 20.52
C GLN A 171 -9.52 1.71 20.29
N ILE A 172 -9.21 2.97 19.97
CA ILE A 172 -7.85 3.51 19.98
C ILE A 172 -7.62 4.14 21.37
N SER A 173 -7.24 3.31 22.34
CA SER A 173 -7.11 3.73 23.74
C SER A 173 -5.82 3.20 24.37
N GLY A 174 -5.17 4.05 25.17
CA GLY A 174 -4.06 3.65 26.03
C GLY A 174 -4.52 3.12 27.41
N GLU A 175 -5.82 2.90 27.59
CA GLU A 175 -6.37 2.38 28.84
C GLU A 175 -6.04 0.90 29.05
N SER A 176 -5.91 0.50 30.31
CA SER A 176 -5.59 -0.88 30.70
C SER A 176 -6.75 -1.86 30.56
N VAL A 177 -7.98 -1.35 30.41
CA VAL A 177 -9.19 -2.16 30.24
C VAL A 177 -9.96 -1.59 29.05
N ILE A 178 -10.13 -2.39 28.01
CA ILE A 178 -10.79 -2.01 26.77
C ILE A 178 -11.95 -2.97 26.52
N SER A 179 -13.11 -2.44 26.11
CA SER A 179 -14.28 -3.23 25.74
C SER A 179 -14.34 -3.40 24.22
N PHE A 180 -14.64 -4.61 23.75
CA PHE A 180 -14.76 -4.96 22.34
C PHE A 180 -16.23 -5.33 22.01
N PRO A 181 -17.14 -4.35 21.93
CA PRO A 181 -18.56 -4.61 21.66
C PRO A 181 -18.84 -5.20 20.27
N GLU A 182 -17.91 -5.05 19.34
CA GLU A 182 -17.96 -5.57 17.97
C GLU A 182 -17.82 -7.10 17.91
N ASP A 183 -17.36 -7.75 18.99
CA ASP A 183 -17.14 -9.19 19.08
C ASP A 183 -16.32 -9.71 17.87
N ASN A 184 -16.89 -10.61 17.06
CA ASN A 184 -16.19 -11.20 15.92
C ASN A 184 -16.32 -10.38 14.63
N TYR A 185 -17.02 -9.24 14.65
CA TYR A 185 -17.28 -8.41 13.47
C TYR A 185 -16.18 -7.35 13.28
N ILE A 186 -14.96 -7.84 13.03
CA ILE A 186 -13.79 -7.03 12.69
C ILE A 186 -13.43 -7.17 11.21
N ASP A 187 -12.74 -6.17 10.67
CA ASP A 187 -12.29 -6.13 9.27
C ASP A 187 -13.45 -6.44 8.29
N TYR A 188 -13.27 -7.33 7.31
CA TYR A 188 -14.27 -7.63 6.30
C TYR A 188 -15.62 -8.09 6.88
N LYS A 189 -15.63 -8.76 8.04
CA LYS A 189 -16.87 -9.19 8.68
C LYS A 189 -17.74 -8.01 9.11
N TYR A 190 -17.11 -6.91 9.51
CA TYR A 190 -17.82 -5.65 9.79
C TYR A 190 -18.49 -5.12 8.53
N PHE A 191 -17.73 -5.04 7.42
CA PHE A 191 -18.24 -4.56 6.13
C PHE A 191 -19.38 -5.43 5.62
N ASP A 192 -19.24 -6.75 5.70
CA ASP A 192 -20.28 -7.72 5.35
C ASP A 192 -21.55 -7.53 6.19
N GLN A 193 -21.40 -7.39 7.51
CA GLN A 193 -22.53 -7.17 8.42
C GLN A 193 -23.27 -5.87 8.12
N LYS A 194 -22.53 -4.81 7.79
CA LYS A 194 -23.09 -3.49 7.44
C LYS A 194 -23.59 -3.40 6.01
N ASN A 195 -23.34 -4.42 5.18
CA ASN A 195 -23.57 -4.38 3.74
C ASN A 195 -22.90 -3.14 3.09
N SER A 196 -21.70 -2.80 3.56
CA SER A 196 -20.92 -1.65 3.10
C SER A 196 -19.89 -2.10 2.07
N THR A 197 -19.74 -1.36 0.98
CA THR A 197 -18.81 -1.71 -0.10
C THR A 197 -17.45 -1.02 0.11
N PRO A 198 -16.37 -1.77 0.43
CA PRO A 198 -15.03 -1.21 0.58
C PRO A 198 -14.48 -0.67 -0.75
N ARG A 199 -13.33 0.01 -0.69
CA ARG A 199 -12.58 0.39 -1.90
C ARG A 199 -11.92 -0.85 -2.51
N TYR A 200 -11.29 -1.66 -1.66
CA TYR A 200 -10.79 -2.98 -2.00
C TYR A 200 -11.07 -3.94 -0.85
N GLU A 201 -11.74 -5.05 -1.16
CA GLU A 201 -12.16 -6.04 -0.19
C GLU A 201 -11.00 -6.92 0.31
N PHE A 202 -11.18 -7.55 1.48
CA PHE A 202 -10.31 -8.63 1.92
C PHE A 202 -10.19 -9.71 0.83
N GLY A 203 -8.97 -10.15 0.55
CA GLY A 203 -8.66 -11.13 -0.49
C GLY A 203 -8.61 -10.57 -1.92
N PHE A 204 -8.87 -9.27 -2.12
CA PHE A 204 -8.71 -8.65 -3.44
C PHE A 204 -7.25 -8.67 -3.90
N GLY A 205 -7.02 -8.62 -5.20
CA GLY A 205 -5.68 -8.44 -5.75
C GLY A 205 -5.67 -8.78 -7.23
N LEU A 206 -5.05 -7.92 -8.03
CA LEU A 206 -4.99 -8.07 -9.47
C LEU A 206 -3.85 -9.00 -9.88
N SER A 207 -3.93 -9.45 -11.11
CA SER A 207 -2.91 -10.25 -11.80
C SER A 207 -2.82 -9.73 -13.24
N TYR A 208 -1.69 -9.96 -13.91
CA TYR A 208 -1.56 -9.69 -15.35
C TYR A 208 -2.38 -10.64 -16.22
N THR A 209 -3.10 -11.58 -15.61
CA THR A 209 -4.04 -12.47 -16.29
C THR A 209 -5.35 -12.58 -15.50
N THR A 210 -6.36 -13.19 -16.12
CA THR A 210 -7.66 -13.43 -15.49
C THR A 210 -7.88 -14.92 -15.31
N TYR A 211 -8.51 -15.28 -14.20
CA TYR A 211 -8.83 -16.67 -13.86
C TYR A 211 -10.35 -16.85 -13.87
N LEU A 212 -10.82 -17.92 -14.50
CA LEU A 212 -12.22 -18.33 -14.44
C LEU A 212 -12.36 -19.48 -13.44
N PHE A 213 -13.22 -19.30 -12.45
CA PHE A 213 -13.61 -20.40 -11.57
C PHE A 213 -14.61 -21.28 -12.31
N LEU A 214 -14.28 -22.57 -12.46
CA LEU A 214 -15.24 -23.58 -12.90
C LEU A 214 -16.12 -23.99 -11.72
N ALA A 215 -17.34 -24.44 -12.03
CA ALA A 215 -18.36 -24.78 -11.03
C ALA A 215 -17.80 -25.74 -9.96
N TYR A 216 -17.99 -25.37 -8.70
CA TYR A 216 -17.72 -26.24 -7.56
C TYR A 216 -18.94 -27.14 -7.30
N THR A 217 -18.74 -28.46 -7.33
CA THR A 217 -19.73 -29.41 -6.83
C THR A 217 -19.64 -29.48 -5.32
N ARG A 218 -20.67 -29.00 -4.63
CA ARG A 218 -20.82 -29.17 -3.18
C ARG A 218 -20.98 -30.66 -2.87
N LEU A 219 -20.01 -31.24 -2.16
CA LEU A 219 -20.16 -32.57 -1.58
C LEU A 219 -21.02 -32.44 -0.31
N ASP A 220 -22.33 -32.63 -0.44
CA ASP A 220 -23.31 -32.60 0.64
C ASP A 220 -23.27 -33.85 1.53
N THR A 221 -22.08 -34.27 1.99
CA THR A 221 -21.96 -35.35 2.97
C THR A 221 -21.11 -34.93 4.16
N LEU A 222 -21.72 -34.11 5.02
CA LEU A 222 -21.42 -34.10 6.45
C LEU A 222 -22.69 -34.54 7.18
N SER A 223 -22.88 -35.86 7.29
CA SER A 223 -23.73 -36.41 8.34
C SER A 223 -23.12 -35.99 9.67
N HIS A 224 -23.65 -34.92 10.27
CA HIS A 224 -23.32 -34.53 11.62
C HIS A 224 -23.78 -35.68 12.54
N VAL A 225 -22.87 -36.56 12.92
CA VAL A 225 -22.97 -37.23 14.21
C VAL A 225 -22.55 -36.17 15.22
N ALA A 226 -23.54 -35.45 15.76
CA ALA A 226 -23.30 -34.56 16.88
C ALA A 226 -22.73 -35.39 18.05
N ILE A 227 -21.48 -35.14 18.42
CA ILE A 227 -21.02 -35.45 19.77
C ILE A 227 -21.62 -34.34 20.63
N ASP A 228 -22.48 -34.73 21.57
CA ASP A 228 -23.08 -33.85 22.58
C ASP A 228 -21.97 -33.13 23.35
N GLY A 229 -21.72 -31.88 22.96
CA GLY A 229 -20.75 -30.98 23.55
C GLY A 229 -21.12 -29.58 23.13
N LYS A 230 -21.68 -28.80 24.06
CA LYS A 230 -22.03 -27.39 23.87
C LYS A 230 -20.87 -26.61 23.22
N SER A 231 -21.06 -26.18 21.98
CA SER A 231 -20.25 -25.15 21.36
C SER A 231 -21.04 -23.85 21.34
N ASP A 232 -20.92 -23.05 22.41
CA ASP A 232 -21.38 -21.66 22.45
C ASP A 232 -20.40 -20.75 21.69
N VAL A 233 -20.11 -21.05 20.41
CA VAL A 233 -19.42 -20.14 19.49
C VAL A 233 -20.27 -19.95 18.25
N GLY A 234 -21.27 -19.08 18.39
CA GLY A 234 -22.20 -18.71 17.34
C GLY A 234 -21.57 -17.71 16.37
N GLY A 235 -21.36 -18.15 15.13
CA GLY A 235 -21.44 -17.29 13.96
C GLY A 235 -22.58 -17.82 13.07
N PRO A 236 -23.40 -16.96 12.43
CA PRO A 236 -24.40 -17.44 11.50
C PRO A 236 -23.73 -18.27 10.39
N PRO A 237 -24.34 -19.38 9.94
CA PRO A 237 -23.84 -20.11 8.79
C PRO A 237 -23.81 -19.15 7.61
N SER A 238 -22.68 -19.09 6.94
CA SER A 238 -22.42 -18.24 5.78
C SER A 238 -23.59 -18.31 4.79
N THR A 239 -24.38 -17.24 4.73
CA THR A 239 -25.18 -16.93 3.55
C THR A 239 -24.19 -16.56 2.45
N VAL A 240 -23.83 -17.56 1.65
CA VAL A 240 -23.14 -17.37 0.39
C VAL A 240 -24.02 -16.46 -0.45
N ALA A 241 -23.53 -15.26 -0.76
CA ALA A 241 -24.15 -14.39 -1.73
C ALA A 241 -24.32 -15.16 -3.04
N SER A 242 -25.57 -15.31 -3.46
CA SER A 242 -25.91 -15.74 -4.81
C SER A 242 -25.36 -14.70 -5.79
N LEU A 243 -24.51 -15.15 -6.71
CA LEU A 243 -24.08 -14.41 -7.90
C LEU A 243 -25.29 -13.95 -8.73
#